data_AF-A0A0P9RMB1-F1
#
_entry.id   AF-A0A0P9RMB1-F1
#
_cell.length_a   1.000
_cell.length_b   1.000
_cell.length_c   1.000
_cell.angle_alpha   90.00
_cell.angle_beta   90.00
_cell.angle_gamma   90.00
#
_symmetry.space_group_name_H-M   'P 1'
#
loop_
_entity.id
_entity.type
_entity.pdbx_description
1 polymer ?
#
loop_
_entity_poly.entity_id
_entity_poly.type
_entity_poly.pdbx_seq_one_letter_code
_entity_poly.pdbx_strand_id
1 'polypeptide(L)'
;MVRYARQTPCGHSIGRLQARLNNDARQDYAYDDGDRLLSIERKPTDTGRKLGVTAEKLEFAYDLLGRLVKETTHQGALAYDYDPLSNLTTLTLLLSLMQN
;
A
#
# COMPACT_ATOMS: atom_id res chain seq x y z
N MET A 1 -6.58 -15.40 15.51
CA MET A 1 -6.20 -14.21 16.29
C MET A 1 -5.43 -13.28 15.38
N VAL A 2 -5.84 -12.02 15.21
CA VAL A 2 -5.09 -11.01 14.44
C VAL A 2 -4.16 -10.27 15.40
N ARG A 3 -2.87 -10.14 15.06
CA ARG A 3 -1.87 -9.39 15.82
C ARG A 3 -1.48 -8.14 15.04
N TYR A 4 -1.31 -7.02 15.75
CA TYR A 4 -0.93 -5.73 15.18
C TYR A 4 0.39 -5.29 15.81
N ALA A 5 1.38 -4.95 14.99
CA ALA A 5 2.58 -4.23 15.43
C ALA A 5 2.37 -2.74 15.12
N ARG A 6 2.46 -1.88 16.15
CA ARG A 6 2.45 -0.43 15.98
C ARG A 6 3.85 0.13 16.27
N GLN A 7 4.21 1.25 15.66
CA GLN A 7 5.42 1.98 16.08
C GLN A 7 5.32 2.37 17.57
N THR A 8 6.40 2.12 18.29
CA THR A 8 6.64 2.59 19.67
C THR A 8 6.69 4.12 19.67
N PRO A 9 6.11 4.82 20.67
CA PRO A 9 6.06 6.28 20.68
C PRO A 9 7.43 6.84 21.07
N CYS A 10 8.29 7.03 20.08
CA CYS A 10 9.52 7.79 20.24
C CYS A 10 9.76 8.61 18.97
N GLY A 11 9.20 9.82 18.96
CA GLY A 11 9.41 10.84 17.93
C GLY A 11 8.35 10.87 16.83
N HIS A 12 7.41 11.80 16.96
CA HIS A 12 6.54 12.35 15.91
C HIS A 12 5.45 11.47 15.25
N SER A 13 5.38 10.16 15.48
CA SER A 13 4.29 9.33 14.94
C SER A 13 3.44 8.69 16.06
N ILE A 14 2.14 8.99 16.07
CA ILE A 14 1.20 8.39 17.03
C ILE A 14 0.75 7.03 16.47
N GLY A 15 1.26 5.93 17.01
CA GLY A 15 0.64 4.60 16.89
C GLY A 15 0.36 4.07 15.47
N ARG A 16 1.17 4.45 14.46
CA ARG A 16 1.05 3.93 13.10
C ARG A 16 1.18 2.42 13.09
N LEU A 17 0.32 1.78 12.33
CA LEU A 17 0.35 0.35 12.14
C LEU A 17 1.51 -0.01 11.22
N GLN A 18 2.50 -0.73 11.73
CA GLN A 18 3.65 -1.14 10.94
C GLN A 18 3.43 -2.52 10.30
N ALA A 19 2.74 -3.41 11.00
CA ALA A 19 2.36 -4.70 10.45
C ALA A 19 1.04 -5.23 11.01
N ARG A 20 0.25 -5.90 10.18
CA ARG A 20 -0.84 -6.80 10.59
C ARG A 20 -0.42 -8.23 10.32
N LEU A 21 -0.69 -9.14 11.24
CA LEU A 21 -0.46 -10.56 11.08
C LEU A 21 -1.72 -11.33 11.44
N ASN A 22 -2.17 -12.20 10.55
CA ASN A 22 -3.18 -13.21 10.84
C ASN A 22 -2.62 -14.61 10.48
N ASN A 23 -3.47 -15.64 10.57
CA ASN A 23 -3.06 -17.02 10.29
C ASN A 23 -2.66 -17.24 8.83
N ASP A 24 -3.07 -16.36 7.92
CA ASP A 24 -2.94 -16.55 6.49
C ASP A 24 -1.80 -15.69 5.93
N ALA A 25 -1.65 -14.45 6.40
CA ALA A 25 -0.65 -13.52 5.91
C ALA A 25 -0.23 -12.46 6.94
N ARG A 26 0.96 -11.91 6.70
CA ARG A 26 1.43 -10.65 7.23
C ARG A 26 1.23 -9.54 6.20
N GLN A 27 0.82 -8.37 6.63
CA GLN A 27 0.79 -7.15 5.83
C GLN A 27 1.72 -6.14 6.49
N ASP A 28 2.75 -5.70 5.77
CA ASP A 28 3.67 -4.65 6.19
C ASP A 28 3.26 -3.31 5.57
N TYR A 29 3.29 -2.23 6.34
CA TYR A 29 2.89 -0.89 5.91
C TYR A 29 4.08 0.07 6.01
N ALA A 30 4.32 0.83 4.94
CA ALA A 30 5.34 1.88 4.90
C ALA A 30 4.66 3.23 4.73
N TYR A 31 5.21 4.26 5.39
CA TYR A 31 4.67 5.61 5.37
C TYR A 31 5.80 6.62 5.10
N ASP A 32 5.45 7.78 4.56
CA ASP A 32 6.36 8.92 4.51
C ASP A 32 6.35 9.72 5.82
N ASP A 33 7.17 10.77 5.86
CA ASP A 33 7.29 11.68 7.01
C ASP A 33 5.98 12.45 7.28
N GLY A 34 5.14 12.60 6.26
CA GLY A 34 3.84 13.28 6.31
C GLY A 34 2.65 12.37 6.64
N ASP A 35 2.88 11.19 7.22
CA ASP A 35 1.85 10.20 7.60
C ASP A 35 1.12 9.53 6.40
N ARG A 36 1.56 9.73 5.16
CA ARG A 36 0.91 9.14 3.99
C ARG A 36 1.44 7.74 3.72
N LEU A 37 0.56 6.82 3.34
CA LEU A 37 0.88 5.41 3.12
C LEU A 37 1.61 5.23 1.78
N LEU A 38 2.88 4.80 1.81
CA LEU A 38 3.68 4.57 0.61
C LEU A 38 3.52 3.17 0.03
N SER A 39 3.37 2.16 0.88
CA SER A 39 3.21 0.79 0.39
C SER A 39 2.53 -0.14 1.38
N ILE A 40 1.85 -1.15 0.84
CA ILE A 40 1.40 -2.33 1.56
C ILE A 40 2.05 -3.57 0.93
N GLU A 41 2.72 -4.38 1.73
CA GLU A 41 3.30 -5.64 1.29
C GLU A 41 2.64 -6.82 2.02
N ARG A 42 1.93 -7.68 1.30
CA ARG A 42 1.39 -8.94 1.81
C ARG A 42 2.43 -10.05 1.65
N LYS A 43 2.74 -10.72 2.76
CA LYS A 43 3.60 -11.90 2.85
C LYS A 43 2.77 -13.08 3.35
N PRO A 44 2.51 -14.10 2.53
CA PRO A 44 1.70 -15.24 2.95
C PRO A 44 2.49 -16.12 3.93
N THR A 45 1.81 -16.55 4.99
CA THR A 45 2.30 -17.60 5.89
C THR A 45 2.21 -18.96 5.21
N ASP A 46 2.80 -19.99 5.83
CA ASP A 46 2.72 -21.37 5.30
C ASP A 46 1.28 -21.87 5.16
N THR A 47 0.41 -21.52 6.13
CA THR A 47 -1.02 -21.83 6.08
C THR A 47 -1.70 -21.07 4.95
N GLY A 48 -1.43 -19.77 4.81
CA GLY A 48 -2.01 -18.97 3.73
C GLY A 48 -1.60 -19.44 2.35
N ARG A 49 -0.33 -19.86 2.15
CA ARG A 49 0.12 -20.41 0.86
C ARG A 49 -0.66 -21.68 0.48
N LYS A 50 -0.98 -22.55 1.45
CA LYS A 50 -1.82 -23.74 1.22
C LYS A 50 -3.27 -23.39 0.85
N LEU A 51 -3.74 -22.22 1.25
CA LEU A 51 -5.06 -21.68 0.90
C LEU A 51 -5.05 -20.82 -0.38
N GLY A 52 -3.91 -20.73 -1.08
CA GLY A 52 -3.78 -19.96 -2.31
C GLY A 52 -3.49 -18.46 -2.11
N VAL A 53 -3.19 -18.02 -0.89
CA VAL A 53 -2.77 -16.63 -0.64
C VAL A 53 -1.38 -16.41 -1.22
N THR A 54 -1.26 -15.42 -2.10
CA THR A 54 -0.02 -15.03 -2.76
C THR A 54 0.59 -13.78 -2.13
N ALA A 55 1.90 -13.63 -2.30
CA ALA A 55 2.55 -12.36 -2.01
C ALA A 55 2.03 -11.28 -2.96
N GLU A 56 1.89 -10.06 -2.44
CA GLU A 56 1.39 -8.93 -3.20
C GLU A 56 2.01 -7.65 -2.65
N LYS A 57 2.40 -6.73 -3.53
CA LYS A 57 2.88 -5.41 -3.15
C LYS A 57 2.03 -4.37 -3.87
N LEU A 58 1.53 -3.42 -3.09
CA LEU A 58 0.82 -2.24 -3.56
C LEU A 58 1.63 -1.01 -3.17
N GLU A 59 1.91 -0.15 -4.14
CA GLU A 59 2.69 1.07 -3.97
C GLU A 59 1.85 2.29 -4.34
N PHE A 60 2.00 3.36 -3.58
CA PHE A 60 1.24 4.59 -3.72
C PHE A 60 2.18 5.76 -3.99
N ALA A 61 1.82 6.62 -4.94
CA ALA A 61 2.54 7.86 -5.21
C ALA A 61 1.61 9.06 -5.02
N TYR A 62 2.16 10.13 -4.44
CA TYR A 62 1.43 11.35 -4.14
C TYR A 62 2.07 12.54 -4.84
N ASP A 63 1.25 13.52 -5.22
CA ASP A 63 1.75 14.83 -5.66
C ASP A 63 2.19 15.72 -4.48
N LEU A 64 2.68 16.92 -4.79
CA LEU A 64 3.11 17.91 -3.80
C LEU A 64 1.97 18.41 -2.90
N LEU A 65 0.71 18.29 -3.36
CA LEU A 65 -0.48 18.64 -2.57
C LEU A 65 -0.96 17.46 -1.69
N GLY A 66 -0.31 16.30 -1.81
CA GLY A 66 -0.65 15.08 -1.09
C GLY A 66 -1.86 14.32 -1.64
N ARG A 67 -2.22 14.56 -2.89
CA ARG A 67 -3.25 13.80 -3.59
C ARG A 67 -2.62 12.54 -4.18
N LEU A 68 -3.34 11.41 -4.11
CA LEU A 68 -2.90 10.13 -4.64
C LEU A 68 -2.93 10.17 -6.16
N VAL A 69 -1.77 10.13 -6.82
CA VAL A 69 -1.68 10.20 -8.29
C VAL A 69 -1.42 8.84 -8.94
N LYS A 70 -0.96 7.84 -8.18
CA LYS A 70 -0.69 6.51 -8.71
C LYS A 70 -0.81 5.42 -7.67
N GLU A 71 -1.43 4.30 -8.07
CA GLU A 71 -1.37 3.02 -7.37
C GLU A 71 -0.68 2.00 -8.28
N THR A 72 0.29 1.25 -7.78
CA THR A 72 1.04 0.26 -8.58
C THR A 72 0.99 -1.10 -7.91
N THR A 73 0.66 -2.12 -8.71
CA THR A 73 0.69 -3.55 -8.36
C THR A 73 1.51 -4.31 -9.39
N HIS A 74 1.76 -5.60 -9.13
CA HIS A 74 2.39 -6.47 -10.12
C HIS A 74 1.56 -6.62 -11.42
N GLN A 75 0.23 -6.44 -11.35
CA GLN A 75 -0.67 -6.60 -12.50
C GLN A 75 -0.78 -5.32 -13.34
N GLY A 76 -0.38 -4.18 -12.81
CA GLY A 76 -0.55 -2.88 -13.46
C GLY A 76 -0.59 -1.73 -12.47
N ALA A 77 -0.83 -0.54 -12.99
CA ALA A 77 -0.99 0.66 -12.21
C ALA A 77 -2.31 1.36 -12.53
N LEU A 78 -2.87 2.03 -11.53
CA LEU A 78 -3.90 3.05 -11.72
C LEU A 78 -3.23 4.42 -11.61
N ALA A 79 -3.55 5.32 -12.53
CA ALA A 79 -3.12 6.71 -12.50
C ALA A 79 -4.33 7.63 -12.35
N TYR A 80 -4.17 8.67 -11.53
CA TYR A 80 -5.21 9.63 -11.18
C TYR A 80 -4.73 11.03 -11.52
N ASP A 81 -5.52 11.75 -12.32
CA ASP A 81 -5.31 13.16 -12.61
C ASP A 81 -6.41 14.01 -12.00
N TYR A 82 -6.02 15.18 -11.52
CA TYR A 82 -6.89 16.11 -10.83
C TYR A 82 -6.83 17.49 -11.45
N ASP A 83 -7.96 18.21 -11.41
CA ASP A 83 -7.98 19.64 -11.71
C ASP A 83 -7.39 20.48 -10.54
N PRO A 84 -7.22 21.81 -10.71
CA PRO A 84 -6.75 22.69 -9.64
C PRO A 84 -7.67 22.78 -8.42
N LEU A 85 -8.96 22.46 -8.58
CA LEU A 85 -9.94 22.39 -7.47
C LEU A 85 -9.90 21.03 -6.75
N SER A 86 -8.98 20.15 -7.16
CA SER A 86 -8.81 18.79 -6.64
C SER A 86 -9.96 17.83 -6.92
N ASN A 87 -10.72 18.08 -7.99
CA ASN A 87 -11.64 17.09 -8.52
C ASN A 87 -10.87 16.08 -9.38
N LEU A 88 -11.21 14.79 -9.24
CA LEU A 88 -10.67 13.75 -10.10
C LEU A 88 -11.20 13.93 -11.52
N THR A 89 -10.31 14.17 -12.48
CA THR A 89 -10.67 14.36 -13.89
C THR A 89 -10.41 13.13 -14.73
N THR A 90 -9.44 12.30 -14.35
CA THR A 90 -9.06 11.12 -15.15
C THR A 90 -8.61 9.98 -14.26
N LEU A 91 -9.10 8.78 -14.58
CA LEU A 91 -8.64 7.51 -14.00
C LEU A 91 -8.17 6.63 -15.15
N THR A 92 -6.89 6.27 -15.15
CA THR A 92 -6.27 5.48 -16.21
C THR A 92 -5.78 4.16 -15.66
N LEU A 93 -6.22 3.05 -16.26
CA LEU A 93 -5.68 1.72 -16.00
C LEU A 93 -4.50 1.45 -16.93
N LEU A 94 -3.31 1.34 -16.35
CA LEU A 94 -2.07 0.96 -17.01
C LEU A 94 -1.84 -0.53 -16.78
N LEU A 95 -2.06 -1.34 -17.81
CA LEU A 95 -1.73 -2.76 -17.75
C LEU A 95 -0.21 -2.93 -17.66
N SER A 96 0.25 -3.78 -16.73
CA SER A 96 1.66 -4.13 -16.65
C SER A 96 2.01 -5.01 -17.85
N LEU A 97 2.80 -4.45 -18.79
CA LEU A 97 3.44 -5.26 -19.83
C LEU A 97 4.59 -6.00 -19.15
N MET A 98 4.32 -7.23 -18.70
CA MET A 98 5.25 -8.24 -18.16
C MET A 98 6.72 -7.78 -18.05
N GLN A 99 7.18 -7.47 -16.83
CA GLN A 99 8.62 -7.48 -16.56
C GLN A 99 9.08 -8.94 -16.58
N ASN A 100 9.77 -9.28 -17.68
CA ASN A 100 10.29 -10.60 -18.00
C ASN A 100 11.57 -10.91 -17.21
#